data_AF-A0AAQ4FD25-F1
#
_entry.id   AF-A0AAQ4FD25-F1
#
_cell.length_a   1.000
_cell.length_b   1.000
_cell.length_c   1.000
_cell.angle_alpha   90.00
_cell.angle_beta   90.00
_cell.angle_gamma   90.00
#
_symmetry.space_group_name_H-M   'P 1'
#
loop_
_entity.id
_entity.type
_entity.pdbx_description
1 polymer ?
#
loop_
_entity_poly.entity_id
_entity_poly.type
_entity_poly.pdbx_seq_one_letter_code
_entity_poly.pdbx_strand_id
1 'polypeptide(L)'
;MKVTESCVLQELALSGPIMFFFEQMAVTSYVIMAFLAAVLLDAVSPAFPPPKENDAACNLEPERGRRCDGDKLEAKKQRRKMWYFNSTAGECRSFMYKGCGGNDNKFESQEMCNDICNPPTYAYEDYFGAEGKPENSPEAPESARK
;
A
#
# COMPACT_ATOMS: atom_id res chain seq x y z
N MET A 1 11.80 19.24 -75.23
CA MET A 1 12.31 20.62 -75.12
C MET A 1 12.63 20.87 -73.64
N LYS A 2 13.88 21.24 -73.38
CA LYS A 2 14.49 21.78 -72.15
C LYS A 2 14.39 20.95 -70.86
N VAL A 3 15.38 20.06 -70.75
CA VAL A 3 16.00 19.63 -69.49
C VAL A 3 16.95 20.75 -69.06
N THR A 4 16.71 21.39 -67.91
CA THR A 4 17.69 22.17 -67.14
C THR A 4 17.17 22.36 -65.72
N GLU A 5 17.73 21.65 -64.74
CA GLU A 5 18.62 22.27 -63.75
C GLU A 5 19.18 21.22 -62.80
N SER A 6 20.49 21.31 -62.65
CA SER A 6 21.36 20.43 -61.92
C SER A 6 21.27 20.72 -60.42
N CYS A 7 21.02 19.70 -59.60
CA CYS A 7 21.55 19.71 -58.23
C CYS A 7 22.25 18.37 -58.01
N VAL A 8 23.47 18.29 -58.54
CA VAL A 8 24.48 17.36 -58.04
C VAL A 8 25.09 18.05 -56.82
N LEU A 9 24.59 17.73 -55.63
CA LEU A 9 25.36 17.89 -54.40
C LEU A 9 25.26 16.59 -53.61
N GLN A 10 26.17 15.69 -53.98
CA GLN A 10 27.04 14.92 -53.10
C GLN A 10 26.37 14.31 -51.85
N GLU A 11 26.04 13.02 -51.94
CA GLU A 11 25.89 12.13 -50.79
C GLU A 11 27.14 12.20 -49.90
N LEU A 12 27.09 12.97 -48.81
CA LEU A 12 28.07 12.87 -47.74
C LEU A 12 27.72 11.67 -46.87
N ALA A 13 28.01 10.48 -47.39
CA ALA A 13 28.15 9.27 -46.58
C ALA A 13 29.38 9.45 -45.67
N LEU A 14 29.18 10.05 -44.49
CA LEU A 14 30.18 10.09 -43.41
C LEU A 14 30.26 8.68 -42.77
N SER A 15 30.90 7.74 -43.47
CA SER A 15 31.32 6.47 -42.89
C SER A 15 32.55 6.70 -42.02
N GLY A 16 32.39 6.68 -40.69
CA GLY A 16 33.49 6.85 -39.74
C GLY A 16 33.04 7.21 -38.33
N PRO A 17 33.98 7.37 -37.37
CA PRO A 17 33.72 7.49 -35.93
C PRO A 17 32.84 8.69 -35.55
N ILE A 18 32.58 9.62 -36.46
CA ILE A 18 31.73 10.80 -36.26
C ILE A 18 30.26 10.41 -36.00
N MET A 19 29.72 9.41 -36.72
CA MET A 19 28.39 8.87 -36.41
C MET A 19 28.36 8.23 -35.01
N PHE A 20 29.47 7.57 -34.61
CA PHE A 20 29.64 7.01 -33.27
C PHE A 20 29.68 8.09 -32.17
N PHE A 21 30.27 9.25 -32.47
CA PHE A 21 30.23 10.41 -31.58
C PHE A 21 28.82 11.02 -31.48
N PHE A 22 28.07 11.12 -32.57
CA PHE A 22 26.68 11.59 -32.53
C PHE A 22 25.75 10.61 -31.79
N GLU A 23 25.97 9.31 -31.93
CA GLU A 23 25.26 8.28 -31.19
C GLU A 23 25.62 8.32 -29.69
N GLN A 24 26.88 8.53 -29.33
CA GLN A 24 27.31 8.72 -27.93
C GLN A 24 26.72 9.99 -27.29
N MET A 25 26.59 11.10 -28.03
CA MET A 25 26.00 12.35 -27.51
C MET A 25 24.48 12.23 -27.32
N ALA A 26 23.79 11.51 -28.21
CA ALA A 26 22.37 11.20 -28.05
C ALA A 26 22.12 10.20 -26.91
N VAL A 27 22.97 9.17 -26.77
CA VAL A 27 22.86 8.15 -25.70
C VAL A 27 23.17 8.75 -24.35
N THR A 28 24.20 9.60 -24.22
CA THR A 28 24.51 10.31 -22.96
C THR A 28 23.39 11.28 -22.56
N SER A 29 22.82 12.02 -23.51
CA SER A 29 21.66 12.89 -23.24
C SER A 29 20.42 12.09 -22.83
N TYR A 30 20.14 10.94 -23.48
CA TYR A 30 19.00 10.08 -23.13
C TYR A 30 19.18 9.43 -21.75
N VAL A 31 20.40 9.00 -21.42
CA VAL A 31 20.74 8.45 -20.10
C VAL A 31 20.62 9.52 -19.01
N ILE A 32 21.12 10.74 -19.25
CA ILE A 32 20.97 11.88 -18.34
C ILE A 32 19.48 12.25 -18.18
N MET A 33 18.70 12.29 -19.26
CA MET A 33 17.26 12.54 -19.21
C MET A 33 16.51 11.42 -18.47
N ALA A 34 16.92 10.16 -18.61
CA ALA A 34 16.35 9.03 -17.87
C ALA A 34 16.70 9.10 -16.37
N PHE A 35 17.93 9.49 -16.01
CA PHE A 35 18.32 9.73 -14.62
C PHE A 35 17.62 10.95 -14.03
N LEU A 36 17.52 12.05 -14.76
CA LEU A 36 16.77 13.23 -14.33
C LEU A 36 15.27 12.93 -14.23
N ALA A 37 14.69 12.16 -15.15
CA ALA A 37 13.32 11.70 -15.07
C ALA A 37 13.11 10.78 -13.86
N ALA A 38 14.02 9.85 -13.57
CA ALA A 38 13.96 9.01 -12.38
C ALA A 38 14.05 9.84 -11.09
N VAL A 39 15.01 10.79 -11.02
CA VAL A 39 15.19 11.68 -9.87
C VAL A 39 14.02 12.67 -9.70
N LEU A 40 13.36 13.07 -10.79
CA LEU A 40 12.15 13.92 -10.76
C LEU A 40 10.86 13.11 -10.54
N LEU A 41 10.85 11.81 -10.83
CA LEU A 41 9.75 10.87 -10.58
C LEU A 41 9.85 10.17 -9.21
N ASP A 42 10.89 10.42 -8.41
CA ASP A 42 10.95 10.05 -6.99
C ASP A 42 10.00 10.91 -6.11
N ALA A 43 8.97 11.50 -6.72
CA ALA A 43 7.83 12.06 -6.02
C ALA A 43 6.72 11.01 -5.93
N VAL A 44 6.59 10.47 -4.71
CA VAL A 44 5.34 9.95 -4.17
C VAL A 44 4.91 8.64 -4.82
N SER A 45 5.38 7.53 -4.24
CA SER A 45 4.49 6.38 -4.05
C SER A 45 3.15 6.95 -3.57
N PRO A 46 2.04 6.78 -4.30
CA PRO A 46 0.78 7.16 -3.72
C PRO A 46 0.65 6.31 -2.46
N ALA A 47 0.68 6.97 -1.31
CA ALA A 47 0.24 6.43 -0.05
C ALA A 47 -1.28 6.22 -0.16
N PHE A 48 -1.72 5.38 -1.09
CA PHE A 48 -2.93 4.61 -0.88
C PHE A 48 -2.56 3.71 0.29
N PRO A 49 -3.16 3.89 1.48
CA PRO A 49 -3.04 2.87 2.50
C PRO A 49 -3.47 1.56 1.82
N PRO A 50 -2.67 0.47 1.94
CA PRO A 50 -3.07 -0.79 1.34
C PRO A 50 -4.50 -1.11 1.79
N PRO A 51 -5.38 -1.60 0.90
CA PRO A 51 -6.71 -2.05 1.30
C PRO A 51 -6.53 -3.01 2.47
N LYS A 52 -7.20 -2.74 3.59
CA LYS A 52 -7.01 -3.47 4.84
C LYS A 52 -7.45 -4.92 4.60
N GLU A 53 -6.49 -5.81 4.37
CA GLU A 53 -6.70 -7.24 4.09
C GLU A 53 -7.28 -8.01 5.31
N ASN A 54 -7.62 -7.30 6.38
CA ASN A 54 -7.95 -7.87 7.69
C ASN A 54 -9.47 -7.86 7.99
N ASP A 55 -10.32 -7.37 7.08
CA ASP A 55 -11.76 -7.23 7.34
C ASP A 55 -12.46 -8.58 7.60
N ALA A 56 -11.97 -9.66 6.99
CA ALA A 56 -12.45 -11.01 7.28
C ALA A 56 -12.06 -11.47 8.69
N ALA A 57 -10.88 -11.07 9.18
CA ALA A 57 -10.38 -11.46 10.49
C ALA A 57 -11.24 -10.86 11.61
N CYS A 58 -11.72 -9.63 11.44
CA CYS A 58 -12.57 -8.95 12.43
C CYS A 58 -13.84 -9.75 12.80
N ASN A 59 -14.34 -10.58 11.89
CA ASN A 59 -15.54 -11.39 12.12
C ASN A 59 -15.29 -12.77 12.74
N LEU A 60 -14.03 -13.15 12.96
CA LEU A 60 -13.67 -14.43 13.57
C LEU A 60 -13.85 -14.39 15.09
N GLU A 61 -14.21 -15.51 15.70
CA GLU A 61 -14.19 -15.61 17.17
C GLU A 61 -12.75 -15.54 17.71
N PRO A 62 -12.52 -15.00 18.93
CA PRO A 62 -11.16 -14.90 19.47
C PRO A 62 -10.61 -16.25 19.89
N GLU A 63 -9.50 -16.65 19.27
CA GLU A 63 -8.80 -17.87 19.65
C GLU A 63 -7.66 -17.61 20.62
N ARG A 64 -7.83 -18.07 21.87
CA ARG A 64 -6.77 -18.00 22.92
C ARG A 64 -5.52 -18.80 22.57
N GLY A 65 -5.57 -19.70 21.60
CA GLY A 65 -4.48 -20.58 21.22
C GLY A 65 -4.06 -21.56 22.32
N ARG A 66 -2.83 -22.07 22.20
CA ARG A 66 -2.15 -23.00 23.12
C ARG A 66 -0.88 -22.37 23.69
N ARG A 67 -0.31 -23.01 24.72
CA ARG A 67 1.06 -22.69 25.14
C ARG A 67 2.01 -23.16 24.05
N CYS A 68 3.03 -22.37 23.71
CA CYS A 68 4.03 -22.84 22.76
C CYS A 68 4.84 -23.99 23.38
N ASP A 69 5.27 -24.91 22.54
CA ASP A 69 6.21 -25.96 22.95
C ASP A 69 7.59 -25.32 23.12
N GLY A 70 8.20 -25.47 24.29
CA GLY A 70 9.49 -24.87 24.63
C GLY A 70 9.89 -25.18 26.08
N ASP A 71 11.12 -24.85 26.45
CA ASP A 71 11.62 -25.05 27.81
C ASP A 71 10.70 -24.35 28.82
N LYS A 72 10.43 -25.02 29.96
CA LYS A 72 9.43 -24.60 30.95
C LYS A 72 9.61 -23.16 31.46
N LEU A 73 10.83 -22.61 31.35
CA LEU A 73 11.18 -21.24 31.71
C LEU A 73 10.63 -20.20 30.71
N GLU A 74 10.68 -20.50 29.40
CA GLU A 74 10.22 -19.60 28.33
C GLU A 74 8.71 -19.68 28.10
N ALA A 75 8.09 -20.84 28.37
CA ALA A 75 6.65 -21.02 28.20
C ALA A 75 5.78 -20.13 29.12
N LYS A 76 6.32 -19.65 30.25
CA LYS A 76 5.59 -18.73 31.16
C LYS A 76 5.51 -17.30 30.62
N LYS A 77 6.48 -16.88 29.81
CA LYS A 77 6.61 -15.50 29.28
C LYS A 77 5.66 -15.21 28.10
N GLN A 78 5.06 -16.25 27.53
CA GLN A 78 4.31 -16.15 26.27
C GLN A 78 2.84 -15.76 26.44
N ARG A 79 2.29 -15.83 27.66
CA ARG A 79 0.91 -15.40 27.93
C ARG A 79 0.84 -13.88 27.90
N ARG A 80 0.11 -13.32 26.92
CA ARG A 80 0.01 -11.86 26.73
C ARG A 80 -1.46 -11.43 26.64
N LYS A 81 -1.75 -10.24 27.18
CA LYS A 81 -3.02 -9.55 26.93
C LYS A 81 -3.00 -9.08 25.47
N MET A 82 -4.01 -9.48 24.72
CA MET A 82 -4.23 -9.10 23.33
C MET A 82 -5.64 -8.55 23.17
N TRP A 83 -5.93 -7.96 22.02
CA TRP A 83 -7.23 -7.38 21.69
C TRP A 83 -7.85 -8.11 20.51
N TYR A 84 -9.17 -8.21 20.48
CA TYR A 84 -9.92 -8.79 19.37
C TYR A 84 -11.17 -7.96 19.14
N PHE A 85 -11.67 -7.93 17.92
CA PHE A 85 -12.94 -7.31 17.60
C PHE A 85 -14.09 -8.25 17.91
N ASN A 86 -15.02 -7.81 18.74
CA ASN A 86 -16.25 -8.54 18.99
C ASN A 86 -17.34 -8.02 18.05
N SER A 87 -17.59 -8.72 16.95
CA SER A 87 -18.60 -8.33 15.95
C SER A 87 -20.02 -8.28 16.51
N THR A 88 -20.33 -9.08 17.54
CA THR A 88 -21.65 -9.05 18.20
C THR A 88 -21.86 -7.79 19.03
N ALA A 89 -20.81 -7.31 19.70
CA ALA A 89 -20.85 -6.11 20.52
C ALA A 89 -20.44 -4.83 19.75
N GLY A 90 -19.86 -4.99 18.56
CA GLY A 90 -19.34 -3.88 17.76
C GLY A 90 -18.13 -3.18 18.39
N GLU A 91 -17.36 -3.85 19.25
CA GLU A 91 -16.26 -3.22 20.00
C GLU A 91 -15.03 -4.11 20.15
N CYS A 92 -13.87 -3.48 20.28
CA CYS A 92 -12.62 -4.17 20.58
C CYS A 92 -12.51 -4.51 22.07
N ARG A 93 -12.36 -5.80 22.37
CA ARG A 93 -12.23 -6.32 23.74
C ARG A 93 -10.88 -6.99 23.94
N SER A 94 -10.42 -7.00 25.18
CA SER A 94 -9.17 -7.70 25.52
C SER A 94 -9.40 -9.17 25.88
N PHE A 95 -8.43 -10.02 25.56
CA PHE A 95 -8.40 -11.43 25.92
C PHE A 95 -6.97 -11.88 26.24
N MET A 96 -6.85 -13.02 26.95
CA MET A 96 -5.53 -13.58 27.33
C MET A 96 -5.10 -14.64 26.32
N TYR A 97 -4.17 -14.27 25.44
CA TYR A 97 -3.57 -15.18 24.46
C TYR A 97 -2.51 -16.06 25.13
N LYS A 98 -2.48 -17.35 24.77
CA LYS A 98 -1.60 -18.34 25.43
C LYS A 98 -0.21 -18.44 24.84
N GLY A 99 0.05 -17.81 23.69
CA GLY A 99 1.38 -17.70 23.10
C GLY A 99 1.49 -18.22 21.67
N CYS A 100 0.83 -19.35 21.36
CA CYS A 100 0.92 -19.98 20.04
C CYS A 100 -0.45 -20.34 19.43
N GLY A 101 -0.52 -20.28 18.11
CA GLY A 101 -1.72 -20.55 17.31
C GLY A 101 -2.71 -19.39 17.35
N GLY A 102 -4.00 -19.73 17.32
CA GLY A 102 -5.07 -18.76 17.20
C GLY A 102 -5.23 -18.24 15.77
N ASN A 103 -6.01 -17.17 15.63
CA ASN A 103 -6.31 -16.54 14.35
C ASN A 103 -5.91 -15.06 14.33
N ASP A 104 -6.27 -14.39 13.24
CA ASP A 104 -5.90 -13.01 12.94
C ASP A 104 -6.78 -11.97 13.63
N ASN A 105 -7.87 -12.37 14.30
CA ASN A 105 -8.62 -11.47 15.19
C ASN A 105 -7.88 -11.28 16.53
N LYS A 106 -6.64 -10.79 16.44
CA LYS A 106 -5.71 -10.68 17.55
C LYS A 106 -4.74 -9.52 17.28
N PHE A 107 -4.91 -8.44 18.02
CA PHE A 107 -4.16 -7.21 17.91
C PHE A 107 -3.38 -6.91 19.20
N GLU A 108 -2.26 -6.22 19.08
CA GLU A 108 -1.41 -5.90 20.24
C GLU A 108 -1.98 -4.76 21.10
N SER A 109 -2.76 -3.86 20.51
CA SER A 109 -3.39 -2.73 21.19
C SER A 109 -4.87 -2.57 20.84
N GLN A 110 -5.59 -1.82 21.68
CA GLN A 110 -7.00 -1.51 21.44
C GLN A 110 -7.13 -0.57 20.24
N GLU A 111 -6.23 0.39 20.11
CA GLU A 111 -6.19 1.33 18.99
C GLU A 111 -6.01 0.56 17.67
N MET A 112 -5.04 -0.35 17.60
CA MET A 112 -4.82 -1.17 16.40
C MET A 112 -6.06 -1.99 16.02
N CYS A 113 -6.75 -2.56 17.00
CA CYS A 113 -8.00 -3.27 16.77
C CYS A 113 -9.10 -2.33 16.24
N ASN A 114 -9.26 -1.15 16.83
CA ASN A 114 -10.27 -0.18 16.40
C ASN A 114 -9.92 0.37 15.01
N ASP A 115 -8.67 0.71 14.75
CA ASP A 115 -8.23 1.22 13.46
C ASP A 115 -8.49 0.21 12.34
N ILE A 116 -8.35 -1.08 12.63
CA ILE A 116 -8.56 -2.14 11.64
C ILE A 116 -10.05 -2.50 11.52
N CYS A 117 -10.74 -2.78 12.62
CA CYS A 117 -12.07 -3.39 12.62
C CYS A 117 -13.22 -2.42 12.93
N ASN A 118 -12.93 -1.22 13.43
CA ASN A 118 -13.92 -0.21 13.78
C ASN A 118 -13.39 1.22 13.53
N PRO A 119 -12.96 1.54 12.30
CA PRO A 119 -12.39 2.85 12.01
C PRO A 119 -13.46 3.94 12.23
N PRO A 120 -13.08 5.08 12.82
CA PRO A 120 -14.02 6.15 13.01
C PRO A 120 -14.54 6.68 11.67
N THR A 121 -15.84 6.94 11.60
CA THR A 121 -16.51 7.49 10.42
C THR A 121 -15.96 8.86 10.01
N TYR A 122 -15.25 9.58 10.87
CA TYR A 122 -14.64 10.87 10.50
C TYR A 122 -13.32 10.73 9.73
N ALA A 123 -12.72 9.53 9.63
CA ALA A 123 -11.53 9.31 8.80
C ALA A 123 -11.81 9.35 7.29
N TYR A 124 -13.09 9.37 6.86
CA TYR A 124 -13.46 9.56 5.45
C TYR A 124 -13.79 11.01 5.08
N GLU A 125 -14.16 11.85 6.05
CA GLU A 125 -14.67 13.22 5.78
C GLU A 125 -13.56 14.26 5.61
N ASP A 126 -12.38 14.05 6.20
CA ASP A 126 -11.24 14.97 6.09
C ASP A 126 -10.41 14.75 4.79
N TYR A 127 -10.60 13.61 4.12
CA TYR A 127 -9.91 13.26 2.87
C TYR A 127 -10.72 13.58 1.60
N PHE A 128 -12.05 13.67 1.66
CA PHE A 128 -12.92 14.08 0.55
C PHE A 128 -13.50 15.47 0.82
N GLY A 129 -12.65 16.48 0.67
CA GLY A 129 -13.15 17.84 0.48
C GLY A 129 -14.06 17.90 -0.76
N ALA A 130 -15.35 18.08 -0.51
CA ALA A 130 -16.35 18.59 -1.46
C ALA A 130 -16.77 17.75 -2.68
N GLU A 131 -16.56 16.42 -2.73
CA GLU A 131 -17.26 15.57 -3.71
C GLU A 131 -18.00 14.43 -3.01
N GLY A 132 -19.26 14.24 -3.43
CA GLY A 132 -20.32 13.62 -2.65
C GLY A 132 -20.09 12.20 -2.16
N LYS A 133 -20.78 11.87 -1.05
CA LYS A 133 -20.92 10.52 -0.49
C LYS A 133 -21.32 9.52 -1.60
N PRO A 134 -20.64 8.37 -1.75
CA PRO A 134 -21.12 7.33 -2.66
C PRO A 134 -22.48 6.81 -2.18
N GLU A 135 -23.47 6.82 -3.09
CA GLU A 135 -24.90 6.50 -2.85
C GLU A 135 -25.16 5.05 -2.38
N ASN A 136 -24.10 4.23 -2.26
CA ASN A 136 -24.20 2.81 -1.86
C ASN A 136 -23.36 2.47 -0.62
N SER A 137 -23.17 3.41 0.31
CA SER A 137 -22.54 3.10 1.60
C SER A 137 -23.58 2.48 2.55
N PRO A 138 -23.33 1.29 3.15
CA PRO A 138 -24.26 0.66 4.07
C PRO A 138 -24.53 1.58 5.25
N GLU A 139 -25.81 1.86 5.50
CA GLU A 139 -26.23 2.63 6.65
C GLU A 139 -25.79 1.92 7.94
N ALA A 140 -25.15 2.67 8.85
CA ALA A 140 -24.77 2.14 10.14
C ALA A 140 -26.02 1.57 10.86
N PRO A 141 -25.92 0.39 11.50
CA PRO A 141 -27.06 -0.20 12.18
C PRO A 141 -27.57 0.74 13.27
N GLU A 142 -28.90 0.90 13.31
CA GLU A 142 -29.64 1.82 14.18
C GLU A 142 -29.35 1.62 15.68
N SER A 143 -28.77 0.48 16.06
CA SER A 143 -28.39 0.13 17.43
C SER A 143 -27.27 0.97 18.04
N ALA A 144 -26.52 1.75 17.25
CA ALA A 144 -25.41 2.58 17.73
C ALA A 144 -25.84 3.99 18.20
N ARG A 145 -27.11 4.37 18.04
CA ARG A 145 -27.61 5.69 18.44
C ARG A 145 -28.22 5.61 19.85
N LYS A 146 -27.39 5.71 20.88
CA LYS A 146 -27.82 5.93 22.27
C LYS A 146 -26.95 6.98 22.96
#